data_AF-A0A645G1K3-F1
#
_entry.id   AF-A0A645G1K3-F1
#
_cell.length_a   1.000
_cell.length_b   1.000
_cell.length_c   1.000
_cell.angle_alpha   90.00
_cell.angle_beta   90.00
_cell.angle_gamma   90.00
#
_symmetry.space_group_name_H-M   'P 1'
#
loop_
_entity.id
_entity.type
_entity.pdbx_description
1 polymer ?
#
loop_
_entity_poly.entity_id
_entity_poly.type
_entity_poly.pdbx_seq_one_letter_code
_entity_poly.pdbx_strand_id
1 'polypeptide(L)'
;MHRLIEGLWRSHGFTALLVTHDVQEAVALADRVVLIEDGRIALDERIDLPRPRVHGDARFAALETRILDRVLQKPESEQASGLPSWPGVPATGLRWAI
;
A
#
# COMPACT_ATOMS: atom_id res chain seq x y z
N MET A 1 7.74 7.88 -18.99
CA MET A 1 6.39 8.00 -18.38
C MET A 1 6.37 9.07 -17.31
N HIS A 2 7.06 8.90 -16.17
CA HIS A 2 7.10 9.82 -15.03
C HIS A 2 7.20 11.33 -15.37
N ARG A 3 8.18 11.74 -16.18
CA ARG A 3 8.39 13.17 -16.53
C ARG A 3 7.23 13.81 -17.31
N LEU A 4 6.48 13.02 -18.08
CA LEU A 4 5.35 13.54 -18.87
C LEU A 4 4.14 13.83 -17.99
N ILE A 5 3.81 12.90 -17.07
CA ILE A 5 2.73 13.08 -16.10
C ILE A 5 3.05 14.27 -15.20
N GLU A 6 4.28 14.36 -14.69
CA GLU A 6 4.74 15.49 -13.88
C GLU A 6 4.66 16.82 -14.65
N GLY A 7 5.03 16.84 -15.93
CA GLY A 7 4.95 18.03 -16.77
C GLY A 7 3.52 18.49 -17.04
N LEU A 8 2.59 17.56 -17.29
CA LEU A 8 1.17 17.86 -17.47
C LEU A 8 0.56 18.41 -16.17
N TRP A 9 0.86 17.74 -15.05
CA TRP A 9 0.39 18.17 -13.74
C TRP A 9 0.88 19.58 -13.39
N ARG A 10 2.17 19.87 -13.56
CA ARG A 10 2.73 21.21 -13.29
C ARG A 10 2.16 22.29 -14.19
N SER A 11 1.83 21.97 -15.44
CA SER A 11 1.29 22.96 -16.40
C SER A 11 -0.20 23.23 -16.21
N HIS A 12 -0.99 22.24 -15.78
CA HIS A 12 -2.45 22.34 -15.71
C HIS A 12 -2.98 22.44 -14.28
N GLY A 13 -2.16 22.18 -13.24
CA GLY A 13 -2.52 22.36 -11.84
C GLY A 13 -3.65 21.46 -11.33
N PHE A 14 -3.91 20.31 -11.99
CA PHE A 14 -4.96 19.38 -11.57
C PHE A 14 -4.55 18.55 -10.36
N THR A 15 -5.51 17.90 -9.70
CA THR A 15 -5.23 16.86 -8.72
C THR A 15 -5.17 15.50 -9.43
N ALA A 16 -4.11 14.74 -9.19
CA ALA A 16 -3.89 13.42 -9.77
C ALA A 16 -3.91 12.34 -8.69
N LEU A 17 -4.54 11.20 -8.97
CA LEU A 17 -4.40 9.98 -8.18
C LEU A 17 -3.73 8.92 -9.05
N LEU A 18 -2.63 8.36 -8.57
CA LEU A 18 -1.90 7.28 -9.21
C LEU A 18 -1.95 6.05 -8.30
N VAL A 19 -2.26 4.90 -8.89
CA VAL A 19 -2.15 3.59 -8.22
C VAL A 19 -1.02 2.85 -8.89
N THR A 20 0.01 2.53 -8.13
CA THR A 20 1.17 1.78 -8.60
C THR A 20 1.58 0.74 -7.56
N HIS A 21 2.21 -0.33 -8.03
CA HIS A 21 2.86 -1.32 -7.17
C HIS A 21 4.35 -0.99 -6.96
N ASP A 22 4.88 0.01 -7.66
CA ASP A 22 6.26 0.43 -7.57
C ASP A 22 6.41 1.58 -6.54
N VAL A 23 7.12 1.28 -5.45
CA VAL A 23 7.39 2.26 -4.38
C VAL A 23 8.24 3.42 -4.89
N GLN A 24 9.20 3.17 -5.79
CA GLN A 24 10.04 4.22 -6.34
C GLN A 24 9.23 5.20 -7.18
N GLU A 25 8.31 4.70 -8.01
CA GLU A 25 7.39 5.54 -8.79
C GLU A 25 6.53 6.41 -7.87
N ALA A 26 5.97 5.81 -6.80
CA ALA A 26 5.14 6.53 -5.83
C ALA A 26 5.93 7.66 -5.15
N VAL A 27 7.14 7.39 -4.67
CA VAL A 27 7.98 8.39 -3.99
C VAL A 27 8.53 9.42 -4.97
N ALA A 28 8.75 9.08 -6.25
CA ALA A 28 9.23 10.03 -7.25
C ALA A 28 8.15 11.04 -7.66
N LEU A 29 6.89 10.62 -7.79
CA LEU A 29 5.83 11.46 -8.36
C LEU A 29 4.93 12.13 -7.31
N ALA A 30 4.56 11.42 -6.23
CA ALA A 30 3.44 11.80 -5.40
C ALA A 30 3.82 12.81 -4.29
N ASP A 31 2.94 13.74 -3.97
CA ASP A 31 3.11 14.59 -2.78
C ASP A 31 2.70 13.86 -1.48
N ARG A 32 1.97 12.74 -1.61
CA ARG A 32 1.50 11.88 -0.52
C ARG A 32 1.36 10.44 -1.03
N VAL A 33 1.83 9.47 -0.25
CA VAL A 33 1.71 8.03 -0.52
C VAL A 33 0.79 7.42 0.53
N VAL A 34 -0.23 6.71 0.07
CA VAL A 34 -1.18 6.00 0.94
C VAL A 34 -1.07 4.51 0.62
N LEU A 35 -0.79 3.70 1.62
CA LEU A 35 -0.83 2.25 1.51
C LEU A 35 -2.18 1.75 2.00
N ILE A 36 -2.81 0.88 1.22
CA ILE A 36 -4.07 0.22 1.57
C ILE A 36 -3.81 -1.26 1.73
N GLU A 37 -4.20 -1.82 2.89
CA GLU A 37 -4.11 -3.24 3.23
C GLU A 37 -5.41 -3.67 3.89
N ASP A 38 -5.95 -4.82 3.49
CA ASP A 38 -7.20 -5.39 4.05
C ASP A 38 -8.36 -4.38 4.15
N GLY A 39 -8.49 -3.53 3.13
CA GLY A 39 -9.52 -2.48 3.06
C GLY A 39 -9.30 -1.30 4.01
N ARG A 40 -8.13 -1.18 4.64
CA ARG A 40 -7.78 -0.12 5.59
C ARG A 40 -6.54 0.64 5.14
N ILE A 41 -6.40 1.89 5.58
CA ILE A 41 -5.19 2.67 5.37
C ILE A 41 -4.12 2.18 6.34
N ALA A 42 -3.08 1.58 5.78
CA ALA A 42 -1.95 0.97 6.46
C ALA A 42 -0.78 1.94 6.68
N LEU A 43 -0.65 2.92 5.79
CA LEU A 43 0.34 4.01 5.84
C LEU A 43 -0.24 5.23 5.17
N ASP A 44 0.07 6.41 5.72
CA ASP A 44 -0.27 7.70 5.17
C ASP A 44 0.92 8.63 5.30
N GLU A 45 1.75 8.69 4.26
CA GLU A 45 3.04 9.37 4.28
C GLU A 45 3.04 10.60 3.37
N ARG A 46 3.45 11.75 3.90
CA ARG A 46 3.63 12.97 3.11
C ARG A 46 5.06 13.06 2.59
N ILE A 47 5.23 13.31 1.29
CA ILE A 47 6.56 13.37 0.65
C ILE A 47 7.04 14.82 0.56
N ASP A 48 7.65 15.31 1.63
CA ASP A 48 8.18 16.68 1.69
C ASP A 48 9.60 16.78 1.09
N LEU A 49 9.72 16.36 -0.17
CA LEU A 49 10.95 16.45 -0.95
C LEU A 49 10.77 17.41 -2.13
N PRO A 50 11.66 18.41 -2.28
CA PRO A 50 11.59 19.33 -3.41
C PRO A 50 11.84 18.56 -4.71
N ARG A 51 11.11 18.95 -5.77
CA ARG A 51 11.30 18.37 -7.10
C ARG A 51 12.38 19.16 -7.86
N PRO A 52 13.22 18.53 -8.71
CA PRO A 52 13.15 17.13 -9.15
C PRO A 52 13.73 16.17 -8.10
N ARG A 53 12.98 15.10 -7.81
CA ARG A 53 13.44 14.04 -6.91
C ARG A 53 14.36 13.11 -7.69
N VAL A 54 15.58 12.94 -7.21
CA VAL A 54 16.61 12.10 -7.83
C VAL A 54 16.96 10.98 -6.87
N HIS A 55 17.08 9.76 -7.39
CA HIS A 55 17.43 8.54 -6.64
C HIS A 55 18.72 8.65 -5.80
N GLY A 56 19.59 9.64 -6.06
CA GLY A 56 20.80 9.89 -5.29
C GLY A 56 20.62 10.73 -4.01
N ASP A 57 19.44 11.29 -3.73
CA ASP A 57 19.20 12.03 -2.47
C ASP A 57 19.02 11.02 -1.32
N ALA A 58 19.83 11.16 -0.26
CA ALA A 58 19.76 10.31 0.93
C ALA A 58 18.36 10.33 1.58
N ARG A 59 17.65 11.46 1.51
CA ARG A 59 16.29 11.56 2.06
C ARG A 59 15.27 10.83 1.20
N PHE A 60 15.48 10.77 -0.12
CA PHE A 60 14.66 9.97 -1.02
C PHE A 60 14.82 8.49 -0.66
N ALA A 61 16.06 8.01 -0.58
CA ALA A 61 16.36 6.62 -0.23
C ALA A 61 15.78 6.24 1.13
N ALA A 62 15.91 7.10 2.15
CA ALA A 62 15.36 6.83 3.47
C ALA A 62 13.82 6.69 3.45
N LEU A 63 13.14 7.47 2.61
CA LEU A 63 11.69 7.45 2.51
C LEU A 63 11.19 6.26 1.69
N GLU A 64 11.92 5.89 0.63
CA GLU A 64 11.71 4.66 -0.12
C GLU A 64 11.86 3.43 0.78
N THR A 65 12.96 3.32 1.53
CA THR A 65 13.19 2.22 2.47
C THR A 65 12.04 2.09 3.47
N ARG A 66 11.59 3.21 4.05
CA ARG A 66 10.48 3.22 5.02
C ARG A 66 9.18 2.65 4.45
N ILE A 67 8.82 3.07 3.23
CA ILE A 67 7.59 2.60 2.58
C ILE A 67 7.75 1.14 2.16
N LEU A 68 8.90 0.77 1.61
CA LEU A 68 9.19 -0.60 1.20
C LEU A 68 9.15 -1.56 2.39
N ASP A 69 9.77 -1.18 3.52
CA ASP A 69 9.71 -1.95 4.76
C ASP A 69 8.27 -2.16 5.21
N ARG A 70 7.43 -1.13 5.14
CA ARG A 70 6.01 -1.25 5.51
C ARG A 70 5.23 -2.19 4.59
N VAL A 71 5.54 -2.20 3.29
CA VAL A 71 4.95 -3.10 2.29
C VAL A 71 5.43 -4.55 2.48
N LEU A 72 6.70 -4.74 2.83
CA LEU A 72 7.32 -6.05 3.04
C LEU A 72 6.97 -6.66 4.40
N GLN A 73 6.70 -5.85 5.42
CA GLN A 73 6.27 -6.26 6.77
C GLN A 73 4.87 -6.88 6.81
N LYS A 74 4.37 -7.41 5.68
CA LYS A 74 3.17 -8.26 5.66
C LYS A 74 3.31 -9.25 6.83
N PRO A 75 2.49 -9.14 7.89
CA PRO A 75 2.51 -10.17 8.91
C PRO A 75 2.14 -11.46 8.19
N GLU A 76 3.00 -12.47 8.34
CA GLU A 76 2.63 -13.84 8.05
C GLU A 76 1.24 -14.06 8.63
N SER A 77 0.31 -14.47 7.76
CA SER A 77 -1.03 -14.93 8.10
C SER A 77 -1.91 -13.87 8.80
N GLU A 78 -3.00 -13.47 8.15
CA GLU A 78 -4.32 -13.88 8.65
C GLU A 78 -4.18 -14.54 10.02
N GLN A 79 -4.56 -13.82 11.09
CA GLN A 79 -4.92 -14.53 12.29
C GLN A 79 -5.77 -15.72 11.84
N ALA A 80 -5.31 -16.94 12.13
CA ALA A 80 -6.13 -18.12 12.25
C ALA A 80 -7.16 -17.79 13.36
N SER A 81 -8.09 -16.92 13.02
CA SER A 81 -9.08 -16.35 13.90
C SER A 81 -10.21 -17.35 13.91
N GLY A 82 -10.07 -18.32 14.80
CA GLY A 82 -11.21 -18.96 15.44
C GLY A 82 -12.25 -19.59 14.52
N LEU A 83 -11.85 -20.29 13.46
CA LEU A 83 -12.72 -21.36 12.96
C LEU A 83 -12.76 -22.44 14.06
N PRO A 84 -13.92 -22.77 14.65
CA PRO A 84 -13.99 -23.96 15.49
C PRO A 84 -13.54 -25.14 14.62
N SER A 85 -12.62 -25.96 15.15
CA SER A 85 -12.29 -27.23 14.53
C SER A 85 -13.62 -27.95 14.26
N TRP A 86 -13.84 -28.37 13.02
CA TRP A 86 -14.99 -29.21 12.71
C TRP A 86 -15.01 -30.35 13.74
N PRO A 87 -16.07 -30.48 14.56
CA PRO A 87 -16.21 -31.69 15.34
C PRO A 87 -16.36 -32.78 14.28
N GLY A 88 -15.51 -33.81 14.30
CA GLY A 88 -15.44 -34.85 13.26
C GLY A 88 -16.69 -35.72 13.14
N VAL A 89 -17.87 -35.11 13.08
CA VAL A 89 -19.18 -35.73 12.94
C VAL A 89 -19.47 -35.83 11.45
N PRO A 90 -19.81 -37.02 10.94
CA PRO A 90 -20.27 -37.14 9.56
C PRO A 90 -21.49 -36.23 9.34
N ALA A 91 -21.55 -35.59 8.17
CA ALA A 91 -22.54 -34.56 7.82
C ALA A 91 -24.01 -34.99 8.02
N THR A 92 -24.27 -36.29 8.16
CA THR A 92 -25.58 -36.89 8.46
C THR A 92 -26.08 -36.67 9.89
N GLY A 93 -25.25 -36.12 10.80
CA GLY A 93 -25.60 -35.92 12.22
C GLY A 93 -26.20 -34.55 12.58
N LEU A 94 -26.13 -33.56 11.70
CA LEU A 94 -26.62 -32.19 11.98
C LEU A 94 -28.11 -32.08 11.60
N ARG A 95 -29.00 -32.27 12.58
CA ARG A 95 -30.41 -31.87 12.46
C ARG A 95 -30.54 -30.40 12.85
N TRP A 96 -30.80 -29.53 11.88
CA TRP A 96 -31.13 -28.13 12.12
C TRP A 96 -32.59 -28.06 12.62
N ALA A 97 -32.78 -27.70 13.89
CA ALA A 97 -34.09 -27.36 14.43
C ALA A 97 -34.31 -25.85 14.21
N ILE A 98 -35.50 -25.49 13.72
CA ILE A 98 -36.02 -24.12 13.64
C ILE A 98 -36.35 -23.63 15.04
#